data_AF-A0A7S3VHX4-F1
#
_entry.id   AF-A0A7S3VHX4-F1
#
_cell.length_a   1.000
_cell.length_b   1.000
_cell.length_c   1.000
_cell.angle_alpha   90.00
_cell.angle_beta   90.00
_cell.angle_gamma   90.00
#
_symmetry.space_group_name_H-M   'P 1'
#
loop_
_entity.id
_entity.type
_entity.pdbx_description
1 polymer ?
#
loop_
_entity_poly.entity_id
_entity_poly.type
_entity_poly.pdbx_seq_one_letter_code
_entity_poly.pdbx_strand_id
1 'polypeptide(L)'
;DGDEEQQQQQQHKPHHLPGMALPSVVPGLRPALLGPKHKNDAANPFTFVVDVNQLASPTDPLSRTARLTAHLRAMWARVAAWANKGMALVNRFSEAPIEVGKRKLLRYSKDTYILVAPLVVWLILVIVLFSVATTQQSQLRQPLIDNYMADRLIAKTAKIISDAHMFVSQSSAQDVVQFLEGKDSDLPILMNLYNGLLYGQGKEEKLDTGFLELDGTLFDTQKNSFMFFQDDKCHAQYRRDTYCFVPGDYFYEVTSHGIDAMMLKLFDEIIELVSQDPAHIAKEQLGVRSFDYIWNVAWYSLTGALYDASAYFSERATSQFISTLNAQIALIVIAYVAAAAYYFLLFAPFKAKLRFELRQVRAGACV
;
A
#
# COMPACT_ATOMS: atom_id res chain seq x y z
N ASP A 1 -17.89 -71.59 -26.99
CA ASP A 1 -17.16 -71.01 -28.11
C ASP A 1 -17.54 -69.56 -28.30
N GLY A 2 -16.54 -68.68 -28.25
CA GLY A 2 -16.59 -67.38 -28.93
C GLY A 2 -16.94 -66.17 -28.08
N ASP A 3 -15.96 -65.68 -27.33
CA ASP A 3 -15.48 -64.29 -27.31
C ASP A 3 -16.49 -63.14 -27.50
N GLU A 4 -16.87 -62.49 -26.40
CA GLU A 4 -17.32 -61.08 -26.41
C GLU A 4 -17.22 -60.45 -25.02
N GLU A 5 -16.01 -60.29 -24.48
CA GLU A 5 -15.81 -59.50 -23.24
C GLU A 5 -14.44 -58.84 -23.16
N GLN A 6 -14.10 -58.00 -24.14
CA GLN A 6 -13.04 -56.99 -24.02
C GLN A 6 -13.38 -55.75 -24.83
N GLN A 7 -14.11 -54.80 -24.22
CA GLN A 7 -13.98 -53.37 -24.52
C GLN A 7 -14.87 -52.54 -23.58
N GLN A 8 -14.39 -52.29 -22.35
CA GLN A 8 -14.79 -51.13 -21.55
C GLN A 8 -13.75 -50.84 -20.45
N GLN A 9 -12.52 -50.57 -20.89
CA GLN A 9 -11.50 -49.93 -20.05
C GLN A 9 -10.81 -48.87 -20.89
N GLN A 10 -11.47 -47.73 -21.08
CA GLN A 10 -10.83 -46.49 -21.51
C GLN A 10 -11.79 -45.31 -21.29
N GLN A 11 -11.48 -44.50 -20.28
CA GLN A 11 -11.68 -43.04 -20.18
C GLN A 11 -12.05 -42.62 -18.76
N HIS A 12 -11.06 -42.60 -17.86
CA HIS A 12 -10.97 -41.54 -16.85
C HIS A 12 -9.50 -41.13 -16.78
N LYS A 13 -9.17 -40.09 -17.54
CA LYS A 13 -7.87 -39.44 -17.58
C LYS A 13 -7.87 -38.39 -16.45
N PRO A 14 -6.99 -38.49 -15.45
CA PRO A 14 -6.87 -37.43 -14.45
C PRO A 14 -6.33 -36.17 -15.13
N HIS A 15 -7.06 -35.06 -14.98
CA HIS A 15 -6.57 -33.75 -15.33
C HIS A 15 -5.44 -33.38 -14.36
N HIS A 16 -4.19 -33.60 -14.80
CA HIS A 16 -3.03 -32.94 -14.24
C HIS A 16 -3.17 -31.43 -14.44
N LEU A 17 -3.35 -30.70 -13.35
CA LEU A 17 -3.08 -29.26 -13.29
C LEU A 17 -1.60 -29.04 -13.60
N PRO A 18 -1.25 -28.18 -14.57
CA PRO A 18 0.13 -27.81 -14.81
C PRO A 18 0.64 -27.00 -13.61
N GLY A 19 1.68 -27.54 -12.95
CA GLY A 19 2.46 -26.81 -11.97
C GLY A 19 3.02 -25.55 -12.61
N MET A 20 2.67 -24.39 -12.05
CA MET A 20 3.39 -23.15 -12.32
C MET A 20 4.79 -23.27 -11.75
N ALA A 21 5.74 -23.59 -12.64
CA ALA A 21 7.15 -23.40 -12.38
C ALA A 21 7.41 -21.90 -12.21
N LEU A 22 7.83 -21.50 -11.01
CA LEU A 22 8.42 -20.19 -10.75
C LEU A 22 9.72 -20.09 -11.58
N PRO A 23 9.93 -19.01 -12.34
CA PRO A 23 11.19 -18.83 -13.05
C PRO A 23 12.33 -18.61 -12.05
N SER A 24 13.35 -19.45 -12.17
CA SER A 24 14.66 -19.31 -11.55
C SER A 24 15.26 -17.93 -11.84
N VAL A 25 15.49 -17.15 -10.78
CA VAL A 25 16.17 -15.86 -10.87
C VAL A 25 17.66 -16.09 -11.12
N VAL A 26 18.13 -15.43 -12.18
CA VAL A 26 19.51 -15.37 -12.66
C VAL A 26 20.45 -14.83 -11.56
N PRO A 27 21.64 -15.45 -11.35
CA PRO A 27 22.64 -14.92 -10.45
C PRO A 27 23.53 -13.93 -11.20
N GLY A 28 23.58 -12.68 -10.76
CA GLY A 28 24.62 -11.76 -11.22
C GLY A 28 24.23 -10.30 -11.13
N LEU A 29 24.61 -9.67 -10.01
CA LEU A 29 25.10 -8.29 -9.98
C LEU A 29 25.69 -8.00 -8.60
N ARG A 30 27.02 -8.08 -8.51
CA ARG A 30 27.78 -7.44 -7.44
C ARG A 30 27.76 -5.92 -7.65
N PRO A 31 27.71 -5.12 -6.58
CA PRO A 31 28.38 -3.84 -6.58
C PRO A 31 29.50 -3.87 -5.54
N ALA A 32 30.72 -4.01 -6.03
CA ALA A 32 31.87 -3.39 -5.37
C ALA A 32 31.92 -1.95 -5.89
N LEU A 33 31.88 -0.96 -4.99
CA LEU A 33 32.76 0.21 -5.01
C LEU A 33 32.46 1.12 -3.81
N LEU A 34 33.38 1.07 -2.87
CA LEU A 34 33.62 2.06 -1.83
C LEU A 34 34.18 3.35 -2.44
N GLY A 35 33.69 4.50 -1.96
CA GLY A 35 34.40 5.78 -1.92
C GLY A 35 33.57 7.00 -2.34
N PRO A 36 33.95 8.23 -1.95
CA PRO A 36 34.43 8.71 -0.66
C PRO A 36 33.39 9.61 0.04
N LYS A 37 33.54 9.81 1.37
CA LYS A 37 32.77 10.79 2.15
C LYS A 37 33.04 12.21 1.63
N HIS A 38 32.08 12.77 0.87
CA HIS A 38 32.03 14.21 0.60
C HIS A 38 31.30 14.92 1.75
N LYS A 39 32.07 15.69 2.51
CA LYS A 39 31.58 16.63 3.52
C LYS A 39 31.12 17.90 2.80
N ASN A 40 29.88 17.90 2.30
CA ASN A 40 29.25 19.08 1.72
C ASN A 40 28.05 19.49 2.58
N ASP A 41 28.32 20.29 3.61
CA ASP A 41 27.32 21.02 4.39
C ASP A 41 26.79 22.22 3.57
N ALA A 42 26.20 21.94 2.42
CA ALA A 42 25.34 22.88 1.72
C ALA A 42 23.92 22.37 1.91
N ALA A 43 23.26 22.84 2.98
CA ALA A 43 21.85 22.57 3.25
C ALA A 43 21.03 22.83 1.99
N ASN A 44 20.53 21.76 1.38
CA ASN A 44 19.68 21.84 0.20
C ASN A 44 18.37 22.53 0.65
N PRO A 45 18.01 23.72 0.12
CA PRO A 45 16.85 24.46 0.60
C PRO A 45 15.50 23.77 0.33
N PHE A 46 15.53 22.60 -0.34
CA PHE A 46 14.36 21.83 -0.76
C PHE A 46 14.23 20.45 -0.09
N THR A 47 15.10 20.06 0.84
CA THR A 47 14.89 18.82 1.62
C THR A 47 13.89 19.08 2.73
N PHE A 48 12.64 18.69 2.50
CA PHE A 48 11.56 18.68 3.48
C PHE A 48 11.60 17.36 4.25
N VAL A 49 12.17 17.36 5.44
CA VAL A 49 11.94 16.28 6.41
C VAL A 49 10.75 16.72 7.27
N VAL A 50 9.55 16.30 6.87
CA VAL A 50 8.38 16.42 7.75
C VAL A 50 8.44 15.24 8.69
N ASP A 51 8.75 15.49 9.96
CA ASP A 51 8.76 14.46 10.99
C ASP A 51 7.30 14.15 11.38
N VAL A 52 6.70 13.20 10.65
CA VAL A 52 5.28 12.83 10.76
C VAL A 52 4.95 12.34 12.18
N ASN A 53 5.95 11.85 12.92
CA ASN A 53 5.82 11.38 14.29
C ASN A 53 5.47 12.51 15.28
N GLN A 54 5.72 13.78 14.95
CA GLN A 54 5.29 14.91 15.80
C GLN A 54 3.80 15.31 15.64
N LEU A 55 3.09 14.74 14.66
CA LEU A 55 1.67 15.02 14.41
C LEU A 55 0.71 14.02 15.09
N ALA A 56 1.23 12.94 15.67
CA ALA A 56 0.44 11.83 16.23
C ALA A 56 0.08 11.95 17.73
N SER A 57 0.18 13.15 18.33
CA SER A 57 -0.30 13.35 19.70
C SER A 57 -1.85 13.34 19.75
N PRO A 58 -2.49 12.56 20.64
CA PRO A 58 -3.93 12.25 20.59
C PRO A 58 -4.85 13.29 21.24
N THR A 59 -4.39 14.48 21.61
CA THR A 59 -5.23 15.45 22.34
C THR A 59 -5.45 16.74 21.54
N ASP A 60 -6.73 17.01 21.28
CA ASP A 60 -7.34 18.20 20.68
C ASP A 60 -7.27 18.38 19.15
N PRO A 61 -8.41 18.24 18.42
CA PRO A 61 -8.52 18.56 17.00
C PRO A 61 -8.25 20.05 16.70
N LEU A 62 -8.49 20.94 17.67
CA LEU A 62 -8.13 22.35 17.61
C LEU A 62 -6.61 22.59 17.56
N SER A 63 -5.81 21.72 18.18
CA SER A 63 -4.35 21.84 18.17
C SER A 63 -3.74 21.41 16.83
N ARG A 64 -4.41 20.51 16.08
CA ARG A 64 -4.00 20.07 14.74
C ARG A 64 -4.18 21.17 13.71
N THR A 65 -5.33 21.87 13.72
CA THR A 65 -5.58 22.97 12.79
C THR A 65 -4.65 24.16 13.05
N ALA A 66 -4.34 24.46 14.33
CA ALA A 66 -3.37 25.48 14.70
C ALA A 66 -1.95 25.14 14.22
N ARG A 67 -1.51 23.88 14.37
CA ARG A 67 -0.18 23.43 13.89
C ARG A 67 -0.09 23.41 12.37
N LEU A 68 -1.12 22.94 11.67
CA LEU A 68 -1.21 22.99 10.20
C LEU A 68 -1.16 24.42 9.69
N THR A 69 -1.93 25.33 10.27
CA THR A 69 -1.92 26.74 9.85
C THR A 69 -0.58 27.42 10.14
N ALA A 70 0.10 27.10 11.24
CA ALA A 70 1.45 27.58 11.54
C ALA A 70 2.48 27.04 10.52
N HIS A 71 2.44 25.75 10.19
CA HIS A 71 3.32 25.16 9.17
C HIS A 71 3.06 25.75 7.78
N LEU A 72 1.80 25.90 7.39
CA LEU A 72 1.42 26.52 6.13
C LEU A 72 1.91 27.97 6.07
N ARG A 73 1.74 28.76 7.15
CA ARG A 73 2.27 30.14 7.20
C ARG A 73 3.79 30.18 7.10
N ALA A 74 4.50 29.31 7.81
CA ALA A 74 5.96 29.24 7.73
C ALA A 74 6.44 28.84 6.32
N MET A 75 5.75 27.90 5.68
CA MET A 75 6.01 27.50 4.30
C MET A 75 5.74 28.65 3.33
N TRP A 76 4.62 29.35 3.45
CA TRP A 76 4.30 30.54 2.65
C TRP A 76 5.30 31.67 2.85
N ALA A 77 5.76 31.91 4.09
CA ALA A 77 6.79 32.91 4.36
C ALA A 77 8.12 32.56 3.69
N ARG A 78 8.50 31.28 3.65
CA ARG A 78 9.71 30.80 2.94
C ARG A 78 9.55 30.93 1.42
N VAL A 79 8.39 30.55 0.87
CA VAL A 79 8.08 30.72 -0.55
C VAL A 79 8.09 32.19 -0.95
N ALA A 80 7.49 33.07 -0.14
CA ALA A 80 7.51 34.51 -0.37
C ALA A 80 8.93 35.09 -0.29
N ALA A 81 9.73 34.67 0.70
CA ALA A 81 11.13 35.09 0.81
C ALA A 81 11.99 34.61 -0.38
N TRP A 82 11.77 33.39 -0.85
CA TRP A 82 12.42 32.85 -2.05
C TRP A 82 11.98 33.60 -3.31
N ALA A 83 10.69 33.85 -3.48
CA ALA A 83 10.14 34.62 -4.60
C ALA A 83 10.71 36.05 -4.62
N ASN A 84 10.81 36.70 -3.45
CA ASN A 84 11.40 38.03 -3.32
C ASN A 84 12.90 38.03 -3.64
N LYS A 85 13.66 37.01 -3.19
CA LYS A 85 15.07 36.85 -3.56
C LYS A 85 15.27 36.55 -5.05
N GLY A 86 14.40 35.72 -5.64
CA GLY A 86 14.38 35.42 -7.06
C GLY A 86 14.14 36.69 -7.87
N MET A 87 13.11 37.47 -7.54
CA MET A 87 12.82 38.75 -8.16
C MET A 87 13.98 39.75 -8.02
N ALA A 88 14.67 39.79 -6.88
CA ALA A 88 15.86 40.63 -6.69
C ALA A 88 17.02 40.21 -7.62
N LEU A 89 17.24 38.91 -7.82
CA LEU A 89 18.24 38.38 -8.75
C LEU A 89 17.90 38.70 -10.20
N VAL A 90 16.64 38.53 -10.62
CA VAL A 90 16.23 38.85 -12.00
C VAL A 90 16.33 40.36 -12.26
N ASN A 91 15.98 41.20 -11.28
CA ASN A 91 16.22 42.64 -11.36
C ASN A 91 17.72 42.98 -11.50
N ARG A 92 18.61 42.23 -10.84
CA ARG A 92 20.07 42.40 -10.97
C ARG A 92 20.61 42.06 -12.36
N PHE A 93 20.06 41.05 -13.04
CA PHE A 93 20.43 40.72 -14.42
C PHE A 93 19.81 41.67 -15.47
N SER A 94 18.77 42.40 -15.09
CA SER A 94 18.07 43.37 -15.95
C SER A 94 18.88 44.65 -16.21
N GLU A 95 19.88 44.99 -15.39
CA GLU A 95 20.49 46.33 -15.40
C GLU A 95 21.79 46.49 -16.19
N ALA A 96 22.39 45.44 -16.78
CA ALA A 96 23.57 45.63 -17.63
C ALA A 96 23.16 46.18 -19.02
N PRO A 97 23.50 47.43 -19.38
CA PRO A 97 23.23 47.97 -20.70
C PRO A 97 24.16 47.29 -21.72
N ILE A 98 23.58 46.65 -22.74
CA ILE A 98 24.33 46.13 -23.88
C ILE A 98 24.23 47.19 -24.98
N GLU A 99 25.30 47.98 -25.15
CA GLU A 99 25.39 48.94 -26.25
C GLU A 99 25.79 48.22 -27.53
N VAL A 100 24.84 48.04 -28.46
CA VAL A 100 25.11 47.54 -29.82
C VAL A 100 24.86 48.67 -30.82
N GLY A 101 25.83 49.57 -30.99
CA GLY A 101 25.80 50.65 -32.00
C GLY A 101 24.87 51.85 -31.69
N LYS A 102 24.68 52.72 -32.69
CA LYS A 102 23.96 54.02 -32.56
C LYS A 102 22.44 53.91 -32.32
N ARG A 103 21.86 52.71 -32.34
CA ARG A 103 20.44 52.49 -32.04
C ARG A 103 20.30 51.86 -30.66
N LYS A 104 19.86 52.65 -29.68
CA LYS A 104 19.48 52.14 -28.35
C LYS A 104 18.28 51.21 -28.49
N LEU A 105 18.50 49.90 -28.45
CA LEU A 105 17.46 48.92 -28.18
C LEU A 105 16.98 49.13 -26.75
N LEU A 106 15.82 49.79 -26.58
CA LEU A 106 15.15 49.86 -25.29
C LEU A 106 14.87 48.44 -24.83
N ARG A 107 15.60 48.00 -23.80
CA ARG A 107 15.47 46.67 -23.19
C ARG A 107 14.07 46.60 -22.56
N TYR A 108 13.11 46.05 -23.30
CA TYR A 108 11.71 45.97 -22.92
C TYR A 108 11.50 44.86 -21.88
N SER A 109 12.11 45.01 -20.69
CA SER A 109 12.07 44.00 -19.62
C SER A 109 10.66 43.75 -19.09
N LYS A 110 9.79 44.78 -19.07
CA LYS A 110 8.39 44.67 -18.63
C LYS A 110 7.56 43.70 -19.49
N ASP A 111 7.70 43.74 -20.81
CA ASP A 111 6.94 42.84 -21.70
C ASP A 111 7.38 41.39 -21.53
N THR A 112 8.67 41.15 -21.28
CA THR A 112 9.20 39.81 -20.99
C THR A 112 8.61 39.25 -19.70
N TYR A 113 8.51 40.05 -18.63
CA TYR A 113 7.90 39.59 -17.36
C TYR A 113 6.42 39.26 -17.51
N ILE A 114 5.66 40.04 -18.29
CA ILE A 114 4.24 39.76 -18.57
C ILE A 114 4.07 38.43 -19.33
N LEU A 115 5.00 38.10 -20.23
CA LEU A 115 5.01 36.82 -20.94
C LEU A 115 5.44 35.64 -20.05
N VAL A 116 6.36 35.86 -19.09
CA VAL A 116 6.93 34.80 -18.23
C VAL A 116 6.08 34.51 -16.99
N ALA A 117 5.45 35.53 -16.39
CA ALA A 117 4.57 35.40 -15.22
C ALA A 117 3.57 34.22 -15.29
N PRO A 118 2.78 34.05 -16.35
CA PRO A 118 1.85 32.93 -16.48
C PRO A 118 2.52 31.55 -16.51
N LEU A 119 3.73 31.45 -17.08
CA LEU A 119 4.50 30.21 -17.08
C LEU A 119 5.01 29.87 -15.66
N VAL A 120 5.40 30.89 -14.89
CA VAL A 120 5.77 30.72 -13.48
C VAL A 120 4.57 30.32 -12.63
N VAL A 121 3.41 30.96 -12.83
CA VAL A 121 2.16 30.59 -12.14
C VAL A 121 1.74 29.16 -12.47
N TRP A 122 1.83 28.76 -13.74
CA TRP A 122 1.57 27.39 -14.17
C TRP A 122 2.54 26.39 -13.53
N LEU A 123 3.84 26.70 -13.47
CA LEU A 123 4.84 25.85 -12.83
C LEU A 123 4.57 25.67 -11.33
N ILE A 124 4.23 26.76 -10.63
CA ILE A 124 3.84 26.70 -9.21
C ILE A 124 2.61 25.81 -9.03
N LEU A 125 1.62 25.97 -9.90
CA LEU A 125 0.42 25.13 -9.89
C LEU A 125 0.81 23.65 -10.03
N VAL A 126 1.59 23.28 -11.04
CA VAL A 126 2.07 21.90 -11.25
C VAL A 126 2.80 21.35 -10.02
N ILE A 127 3.66 22.13 -9.36
CA ILE A 127 4.37 21.70 -8.15
C ILE A 127 3.37 21.39 -7.02
N VAL A 128 2.38 22.26 -6.80
CA VAL A 128 1.33 22.04 -5.79
C VAL A 128 0.53 20.78 -6.12
N LEU A 129 0.15 20.61 -7.39
CA LEU A 129 -0.61 19.45 -7.86
C LEU A 129 0.15 18.14 -7.66
N PHE A 130 1.43 18.14 -8.05
CA PHE A 130 2.31 17.00 -7.86
C PHE A 130 2.49 16.67 -6.37
N SER A 131 2.66 17.69 -5.52
CA SER A 131 2.80 17.48 -4.07
C SER A 131 1.54 16.87 -3.45
N VAL A 132 0.35 17.30 -3.88
CA VAL A 132 -0.91 16.70 -3.42
C VAL A 132 -1.01 15.25 -3.89
N ALA A 133 -0.69 14.99 -5.16
CA ALA A 133 -0.72 13.64 -5.72
C ALA A 133 0.23 12.67 -4.99
N THR A 134 1.44 13.10 -4.65
CA THR A 134 2.39 12.24 -3.90
C THR A 134 1.92 11.97 -2.48
N THR A 135 1.31 12.95 -1.80
CA THR A 135 0.73 12.73 -0.46
C THR A 135 -0.48 11.80 -0.47
N GLN A 136 -1.27 11.79 -1.55
CA GLN A 136 -2.37 10.82 -1.70
C GLN A 136 -1.84 9.43 -2.05
N GLN A 137 -0.81 9.34 -2.89
CA GLN A 137 -0.17 8.05 -3.22
C GLN A 137 0.44 7.37 -1.99
N SER A 138 1.02 8.12 -1.04
CA SER A 138 1.53 7.53 0.19
C SER A 138 0.42 6.90 1.04
N GLN A 139 -0.80 7.45 1.00
CA GLN A 139 -1.96 6.91 1.72
C GLN A 139 -2.50 5.61 1.10
N LEU A 140 -2.20 5.33 -0.18
CA LEU A 140 -2.60 4.08 -0.84
C LEU A 140 -1.73 2.89 -0.43
N ARG A 141 -0.52 3.14 0.09
CA ARG A 141 0.43 2.08 0.42
C ARG A 141 -0.11 1.17 1.51
N GLN A 142 -0.65 1.74 2.59
CA GLN A 142 -1.13 0.98 3.75
C GLN A 142 -2.26 0.00 3.41
N PRO A 143 -3.40 0.40 2.81
CA PRO A 143 -4.48 -0.54 2.55
C PRO A 143 -4.11 -1.65 1.54
N LEU A 144 -3.15 -1.40 0.65
CA LEU A 144 -2.59 -2.43 -0.24
C LEU A 144 -1.76 -3.46 0.52
N ILE A 145 -0.94 -3.01 1.47
CA ILE A 145 -0.17 -3.88 2.36
C ILE A 145 -1.13 -4.71 3.21
N ASP A 146 -2.13 -4.08 3.81
CA ASP A 146 -3.09 -4.75 4.69
C ASP A 146 -3.86 -5.85 3.94
N ASN A 147 -4.32 -5.57 2.73
CA ASN A 147 -4.96 -6.56 1.86
C ASN A 147 -4.01 -7.71 1.51
N TYR A 148 -2.78 -7.40 1.09
CA TYR A 148 -1.77 -8.43 0.78
C TYR A 148 -1.46 -9.31 1.99
N MET A 149 -1.35 -8.72 3.18
CA MET A 149 -1.09 -9.44 4.42
C MET A 149 -2.27 -10.30 4.83
N ALA A 150 -3.50 -9.80 4.69
CA ALA A 150 -4.71 -10.58 4.92
C ALA A 150 -4.79 -11.79 3.99
N ASP A 151 -4.52 -11.62 2.70
CA ASP A 151 -4.52 -12.72 1.73
C ASP A 151 -3.43 -13.76 2.05
N ARG A 152 -2.25 -13.31 2.46
CA ARG A 152 -1.15 -14.19 2.90
C ARG A 152 -1.49 -14.92 4.20
N LEU A 153 -2.16 -14.24 5.12
CA LEU A 153 -2.65 -14.82 6.37
C LEU A 153 -3.70 -15.90 6.09
N ILE A 154 -4.70 -15.63 5.25
CA ILE A 154 -5.70 -16.61 4.79
C ILE A 154 -5.01 -17.83 4.17
N ALA A 155 -4.07 -17.61 3.25
CA ALA A 155 -3.37 -18.70 2.58
C ALA A 155 -2.56 -19.58 3.56
N LYS A 156 -1.90 -18.96 4.55
CA LYS A 156 -1.13 -19.69 5.56
C LYS A 156 -2.02 -20.41 6.56
N THR A 157 -3.10 -19.79 7.03
CA THR A 157 -4.10 -20.43 7.89
C THR A 157 -4.76 -21.62 7.17
N ALA A 158 -5.16 -21.45 5.91
CA ALA A 158 -5.72 -22.52 5.09
C ALA A 158 -4.72 -23.68 4.88
N LYS A 159 -3.43 -23.36 4.70
CA LYS A 159 -2.36 -24.37 4.62
C LYS A 159 -2.28 -25.17 5.93
N ILE A 160 -2.26 -24.51 7.09
CA ILE A 160 -2.19 -25.21 8.38
C ILE A 160 -3.42 -26.09 8.62
N ILE A 161 -4.62 -25.61 8.27
CA ILE A 161 -5.84 -26.42 8.40
C ILE A 161 -5.78 -27.62 7.45
N SER A 162 -5.35 -27.43 6.21
CA SER A 162 -5.12 -28.53 5.27
C SER A 162 -4.07 -29.53 5.78
N ASP A 163 -3.01 -29.04 6.41
CA ASP A 163 -1.97 -29.86 7.02
C ASP A 163 -2.53 -30.68 8.19
N ALA A 164 -3.41 -30.09 9.02
CA ALA A 164 -4.12 -30.80 10.07
C ALA A 164 -5.09 -31.87 9.52
N HIS A 165 -5.72 -31.65 8.36
CA HIS A 165 -6.53 -32.69 7.72
C HIS A 165 -5.65 -33.83 7.21
N MET A 166 -4.50 -33.50 6.62
CA MET A 166 -3.54 -34.51 6.17
C MET A 166 -3.03 -35.34 7.33
N PHE A 167 -2.84 -34.73 8.51
CA PHE A 167 -2.46 -35.42 9.75
C PHE A 167 -3.48 -36.50 10.14
N VAL A 168 -4.77 -36.16 10.17
CA VAL A 168 -5.83 -37.13 10.52
C VAL A 168 -5.98 -38.23 9.48
N SER A 169 -5.58 -37.98 8.23
CA SER A 169 -5.61 -39.01 7.18
C SER A 169 -4.46 -40.02 7.27
N GLN A 170 -3.41 -39.77 8.07
CA GLN A 170 -2.29 -40.69 8.22
C GLN A 170 -2.67 -41.88 9.10
N SER A 171 -2.44 -43.09 8.59
CA SER A 171 -2.72 -44.34 9.32
C SER A 171 -1.54 -44.82 10.16
N SER A 172 -0.33 -44.33 9.89
CA SER A 172 0.92 -44.72 10.57
C SER A 172 1.41 -43.65 11.54
N ALA A 173 1.80 -44.08 12.75
CA ALA A 173 2.43 -43.22 13.75
C ALA A 173 3.76 -42.62 13.26
N GLN A 174 4.49 -43.32 12.39
CA GLN A 174 5.79 -42.85 11.88
C GLN A 174 5.62 -41.70 10.88
N ASP A 175 4.58 -41.75 10.05
CA ASP A 175 4.29 -40.70 9.07
C ASP A 175 3.86 -39.41 9.76
N VAL A 176 3.15 -39.54 10.89
CA VAL A 176 2.78 -38.44 11.79
C VAL A 176 4.02 -37.74 12.35
N VAL A 177 5.01 -38.49 12.87
CA VAL A 177 6.25 -37.91 13.42
C VAL A 177 7.00 -37.12 12.35
N GLN A 178 7.23 -37.72 11.18
CA GLN A 178 7.96 -37.07 10.09
C GLN A 178 7.25 -35.81 9.59
N PHE A 179 5.91 -35.83 9.60
CA PHE A 179 5.12 -34.67 9.22
C PHE A 179 5.28 -33.53 10.23
N LEU A 180 5.20 -33.80 11.53
CA LEU A 180 5.34 -32.79 12.58
C LEU A 180 6.73 -32.16 12.59
N GLU A 181 7.79 -32.95 12.42
CA GLU A 181 9.18 -32.46 12.36
C GLU A 181 9.41 -31.42 11.24
N GLY A 182 8.68 -31.54 10.12
CA GLY A 182 8.77 -30.59 9.01
C GLY A 182 7.98 -29.29 9.21
N LYS A 183 7.04 -29.25 10.17
CA LYS A 183 6.00 -28.21 10.28
C LYS A 183 6.22 -27.19 11.39
N ASP A 184 7.18 -27.44 12.29
CA ASP A 184 7.56 -26.51 13.35
C ASP A 184 7.97 -25.12 12.81
N SER A 185 8.42 -25.05 11.56
CA SER A 185 8.79 -23.80 10.89
C SER A 185 7.61 -22.92 10.42
N ASP A 186 6.42 -23.47 10.19
CA ASP A 186 5.30 -22.72 9.60
C ASP A 186 4.51 -21.89 10.64
N LEU A 187 4.39 -22.40 11.88
CA LEU A 187 3.66 -21.73 12.97
C LEU A 187 4.25 -20.37 13.37
N PRO A 188 5.57 -20.23 13.66
CA PRO A 188 6.14 -18.92 14.01
C PRO A 188 5.99 -17.92 12.86
N ILE A 189 6.06 -18.37 11.60
CA ILE A 189 5.81 -17.53 10.43
C ILE A 189 4.36 -17.01 10.43
N LEU A 190 3.37 -17.87 10.74
CA LEU A 190 1.97 -17.45 10.83
C LEU A 190 1.76 -16.47 11.99
N MET A 191 2.32 -16.73 13.16
CA MET A 191 2.24 -15.83 14.32
C MET A 191 2.87 -14.46 14.01
N ASN A 192 4.02 -14.43 13.34
CA ASN A 192 4.68 -13.18 12.97
C ASN A 192 3.94 -12.43 11.86
N LEU A 193 3.32 -13.15 10.92
CA LEU A 193 2.41 -12.53 9.94
C LEU A 193 1.19 -11.91 10.62
N TYR A 194 0.59 -12.62 11.58
CA TYR A 194 -0.58 -12.16 12.32
C TYR A 194 -0.25 -10.95 13.20
N ASN A 195 0.81 -11.04 14.01
CA ASN A 195 1.28 -9.94 14.84
C ASN A 195 1.73 -8.75 14.00
N GLY A 196 2.40 -8.99 12.87
CA GLY A 196 2.77 -7.95 11.92
C GLY A 196 1.57 -7.23 11.31
N LEU A 197 0.49 -7.97 11.00
CA LEU A 197 -0.77 -7.38 10.53
C LEU A 197 -1.42 -6.51 11.62
N LEU A 198 -1.47 -6.97 12.87
CA LEU A 198 -2.12 -6.24 13.96
C LEU A 198 -1.30 -5.03 14.42
N TYR A 199 -0.06 -5.28 14.83
CA TYR A 199 0.78 -4.35 15.57
C TYR A 199 1.89 -3.71 14.73
N GLY A 200 2.04 -4.13 13.49
CA GLY A 200 3.14 -3.69 12.63
C GLY A 200 4.42 -4.49 12.86
N GLN A 201 5.45 -4.21 12.05
CA GLN A 201 6.75 -4.85 12.21
C GLN A 201 7.63 -4.03 13.16
N GLY A 202 8.20 -4.71 14.17
CA GLY A 202 9.37 -4.19 14.87
C GLY A 202 10.57 -4.06 13.93
N LYS A 203 11.49 -3.13 14.22
CA LYS A 203 12.65 -2.84 13.36
C LYS A 203 13.59 -4.04 13.12
N GLU A 204 13.49 -5.08 13.94
CA GLU A 204 14.39 -6.23 13.96
C GLU A 204 13.87 -7.41 13.13
N GLU A 205 12.58 -7.45 12.82
CA GLU A 205 11.95 -8.60 12.19
C GLU A 205 11.41 -8.24 10.81
N LYS A 206 12.32 -8.15 9.84
CA LYS A 206 11.92 -8.05 8.43
C LYS A 206 11.34 -9.38 8.01
N LEU A 207 10.01 -9.49 7.96
CA LEU A 207 9.41 -10.60 7.22
C LEU A 207 9.94 -10.57 5.78
N ASP A 208 10.10 -11.75 5.19
CA ASP A 208 10.42 -11.93 3.77
C ASP A 208 9.19 -11.59 2.90
N THR A 209 8.70 -10.37 3.08
CA THR A 209 7.63 -9.72 2.31
C THR A 209 8.23 -8.66 1.38
N GLY A 210 9.56 -8.51 1.39
CA GLY A 210 10.29 -7.70 0.41
C GLY A 210 9.85 -6.25 0.39
N PHE A 211 10.30 -5.44 1.35
CA PHE A 211 10.29 -3.95 1.29
C PHE A 211 9.02 -3.22 1.78
N LEU A 212 8.08 -3.88 2.45
CA LEU A 212 6.89 -3.23 3.01
C LEU A 212 7.08 -3.05 4.52
N GLU A 213 7.17 -1.79 4.96
CA GLU A 213 7.11 -1.42 6.37
C GLU A 213 5.64 -1.51 6.78
N LEU A 214 5.35 -2.26 7.85
CA LEU A 214 3.99 -2.47 8.33
C LEU A 214 3.79 -1.58 9.56
N ASP A 215 2.88 -0.62 9.46
CA ASP A 215 2.51 0.27 10.57
C ASP A 215 1.51 -0.37 11.55
N GLY A 216 0.97 -1.55 11.19
CA GLY A 216 -0.08 -2.24 11.94
C GLY A 216 -1.49 -1.72 11.61
N THR A 217 -2.45 -2.64 11.53
CA THR A 217 -3.83 -2.32 11.12
C THR A 217 -4.75 -2.07 12.30
N LEU A 218 -4.40 -2.54 13.50
CA LEU A 218 -5.33 -2.63 14.61
C LEU A 218 -5.90 -1.28 15.05
N PHE A 219 -5.05 -0.25 15.05
CA PHE A 219 -5.39 1.10 15.53
C PHE A 219 -5.68 2.10 14.41
N ASP A 220 -5.65 1.66 13.15
CA ASP A 220 -5.86 2.55 12.01
C ASP A 220 -7.34 2.98 11.90
N THR A 221 -8.28 2.08 12.18
CA THR A 221 -9.72 2.43 12.29
C THR A 221 -10.41 1.71 13.42
N GLN A 222 -11.46 2.32 13.96
CA GLN A 222 -12.34 1.69 14.96
C GLN A 222 -12.93 0.37 14.44
N LYS A 223 -13.27 0.31 13.14
CA LYS A 223 -13.82 -0.90 12.51
C LYS A 223 -12.81 -2.06 12.52
N ASN A 224 -11.52 -1.81 12.37
CA ASN A 224 -10.48 -2.85 12.54
C ASN A 224 -10.52 -3.41 13.96
N SER A 225 -10.40 -2.56 14.98
CA SER A 225 -10.43 -3.02 16.37
C SER A 225 -11.72 -3.77 16.74
N PHE A 226 -12.87 -3.35 16.21
CA PHE A 226 -14.14 -4.03 16.43
C PHE A 226 -14.13 -5.43 15.80
N MET A 227 -13.68 -5.56 14.56
CA MET A 227 -13.62 -6.85 13.85
C MET A 227 -12.64 -7.83 14.51
N PHE A 228 -11.52 -7.33 15.04
CA PHE A 228 -10.53 -8.19 15.69
C PHE A 228 -10.90 -8.60 17.12
N PHE A 229 -11.60 -7.75 17.91
CA PHE A 229 -11.80 -8.00 19.34
C PHE A 229 -13.25 -8.01 19.84
N GLN A 230 -14.20 -7.48 19.07
CA GLN A 230 -15.57 -7.22 19.54
C GLN A 230 -16.63 -7.60 18.50
N ASP A 231 -16.32 -8.53 17.59
CA ASP A 231 -17.28 -8.96 16.58
C ASP A 231 -18.20 -10.05 17.15
N ASP A 232 -19.43 -9.66 17.49
CA ASP A 232 -20.49 -10.57 17.94
C ASP A 232 -21.13 -11.34 16.76
N LYS A 233 -20.69 -11.10 15.52
CA LYS A 233 -21.27 -11.73 14.35
C LYS A 233 -20.67 -13.11 14.11
N CYS A 234 -21.53 -14.04 13.73
CA CYS A 234 -21.07 -15.30 13.21
C CYS A 234 -20.51 -15.14 11.79
N HIS A 235 -19.23 -15.48 11.63
CA HIS A 235 -18.50 -15.40 10.37
C HIS A 235 -18.53 -16.68 9.53
N ALA A 236 -19.25 -17.72 9.96
CA ALA A 236 -19.34 -18.95 9.19
C ALA A 236 -19.96 -18.71 7.81
N GLN A 237 -19.20 -18.95 6.73
CA GLN A 237 -19.70 -18.75 5.36
C GLN A 237 -20.63 -19.88 4.91
N TYR A 238 -20.31 -21.12 5.31
CA TYR A 238 -21.06 -22.32 4.97
C TYR A 238 -21.79 -22.85 6.20
N ARG A 239 -23.03 -23.31 6.03
CA ARG A 239 -23.88 -23.89 7.10
C ARG A 239 -23.88 -23.08 8.40
N ARG A 240 -24.34 -21.82 8.31
CA ARG A 240 -24.44 -20.90 9.45
C ARG A 240 -25.22 -21.50 10.62
N ASP A 241 -26.27 -22.26 10.33
CA ASP A 241 -27.06 -22.97 11.34
C ASP A 241 -26.25 -23.98 12.16
N THR A 242 -25.15 -24.52 11.60
CA THR A 242 -24.30 -25.52 12.27
C THR A 242 -23.08 -24.89 12.94
N TYR A 243 -22.43 -23.92 12.29
CA TYR A 243 -21.14 -23.37 12.74
C TYR A 243 -21.26 -22.00 13.41
N CYS A 244 -22.48 -21.48 13.57
CA CYS A 244 -22.77 -20.37 14.47
C CYS A 244 -23.16 -20.93 15.83
N PHE A 245 -22.16 -21.06 16.71
CA PHE A 245 -22.35 -21.58 18.05
C PHE A 245 -23.27 -20.69 18.88
N VAL A 246 -24.07 -21.29 19.75
CA VAL A 246 -24.99 -20.58 20.66
C VAL A 246 -24.38 -20.44 22.05
N PRO A 247 -24.83 -19.47 22.88
CA PRO A 247 -24.37 -19.36 24.25
C PRO A 247 -24.51 -20.69 25.02
N GLY A 248 -23.42 -21.16 25.61
CA GLY A 248 -23.33 -22.45 26.31
C GLY A 248 -22.66 -23.56 25.49
N ASP A 249 -22.46 -23.37 24.19
CA ASP A 249 -21.57 -24.23 23.40
C ASP A 249 -20.11 -24.00 23.81
N TYR A 250 -19.31 -25.06 23.74
CA TYR A 250 -17.90 -25.05 24.06
C TYR A 250 -17.09 -24.04 23.20
N PHE A 251 -17.48 -23.81 21.94
CA PHE A 251 -16.77 -22.91 21.04
C PHE A 251 -17.29 -21.46 21.06
N TYR A 252 -18.43 -21.21 21.70
CA TYR A 252 -19.12 -19.93 21.63
C TYR A 252 -18.25 -18.77 22.12
N GLU A 253 -17.60 -18.91 23.28
CA GLU A 253 -16.77 -17.85 23.85
C GLU A 253 -15.64 -17.46 22.91
N VAL A 254 -14.99 -18.41 22.23
CA VAL A 254 -13.89 -18.08 21.33
C VAL A 254 -14.39 -17.40 20.05
N THR A 255 -15.52 -17.86 19.51
CA THR A 255 -16.07 -17.32 18.25
C THR A 255 -16.79 -15.98 18.38
N SER A 256 -17.18 -15.58 19.60
CA SER A 256 -17.94 -14.34 19.85
C SER A 256 -17.06 -13.12 20.19
N HIS A 257 -15.74 -13.29 20.33
CA HIS A 257 -14.81 -12.21 20.71
C HIS A 257 -13.92 -11.76 19.54
N GLY A 258 -14.40 -11.92 18.30
CA GLY A 258 -13.70 -11.49 17.08
C GLY A 258 -12.55 -12.41 16.63
N ILE A 259 -11.82 -11.95 15.61
CA ILE A 259 -10.76 -12.71 14.94
C ILE A 259 -9.58 -13.05 15.87
N ASP A 260 -9.23 -12.17 16.80
CA ASP A 260 -8.07 -12.34 17.67
C ASP A 260 -8.23 -13.50 18.64
N ALA A 261 -9.38 -13.61 19.30
CA ALA A 261 -9.68 -14.76 20.15
C ALA A 261 -9.59 -16.08 19.37
N MET A 262 -10.13 -16.11 18.14
CA MET A 262 -10.08 -17.30 17.28
C MET A 262 -8.66 -17.66 16.82
N MET A 263 -7.85 -16.66 16.44
CA MET A 263 -6.46 -16.86 16.00
C MET A 263 -5.55 -17.28 17.15
N LEU A 264 -5.64 -16.62 18.31
CA LEU A 264 -4.85 -16.98 19.50
C LEU A 264 -5.17 -18.41 19.95
N LYS A 265 -6.46 -18.76 20.00
CA LYS A 265 -6.85 -20.12 20.34
C LYS A 265 -6.38 -21.13 19.29
N LEU A 266 -6.37 -20.77 18.01
CA LEU A 266 -5.78 -21.63 16.96
C LEU A 266 -4.29 -21.89 17.23
N PHE A 267 -3.52 -20.86 17.62
CA PHE A 267 -2.11 -21.05 17.97
C PHE A 267 -1.94 -21.99 19.15
N ASP A 268 -2.72 -21.81 20.21
CA ASP A 268 -2.68 -22.69 21.39
C ASP A 268 -2.97 -24.14 21.02
N GLU A 269 -4.01 -24.40 20.21
CA GLU A 269 -4.39 -25.76 19.81
C GLU A 269 -3.34 -26.41 18.88
N ILE A 270 -2.68 -25.64 18.02
CA ILE A 270 -1.58 -26.17 17.19
C ILE A 270 -0.35 -26.47 18.06
N ILE A 271 0.00 -25.57 19.00
CA ILE A 271 1.12 -25.80 19.92
C ILE A 271 0.86 -27.04 20.76
N GLU A 272 -0.37 -27.20 21.26
CA GLU A 272 -0.77 -28.39 22.01
C GLU A 272 -0.58 -29.65 21.16
N LEU A 273 -1.08 -29.67 19.91
CA LEU A 273 -0.89 -30.79 18.99
C LEU A 273 0.57 -31.11 18.70
N VAL A 274 1.42 -30.10 18.52
CA VAL A 274 2.86 -30.27 18.24
C VAL A 274 3.62 -30.72 19.50
N SER A 275 3.16 -30.31 20.68
CA SER A 275 3.81 -30.63 21.96
C SER A 275 3.50 -32.03 22.49
N GLN A 276 2.42 -32.66 22.03
CA GLN A 276 2.02 -34.00 22.46
C GLN A 276 2.95 -35.07 21.86
N ASP A 277 3.18 -36.14 22.63
CA ASP A 277 3.99 -37.28 22.16
C ASP A 277 3.31 -37.90 20.92
N PRO A 278 3.96 -37.95 19.75
CA PRO A 278 3.37 -38.50 18.54
C PRO A 278 2.92 -39.96 18.70
N ALA A 279 3.54 -40.73 19.60
CA ALA A 279 3.09 -42.09 19.93
C ALA A 279 1.75 -42.11 20.69
N HIS A 280 1.44 -41.06 21.45
CA HIS A 280 0.15 -40.87 22.12
C HIS A 280 -0.91 -40.42 21.13
N ILE A 281 -0.58 -39.44 20.29
CA ILE A 281 -1.53 -38.93 19.28
C ILE A 281 -1.94 -40.03 18.30
N ALA A 282 -1.00 -40.88 17.87
CA ALA A 282 -1.30 -41.99 16.98
C ALA A 282 -2.23 -43.07 17.59
N LYS A 283 -2.34 -43.15 18.92
CA LYS A 283 -3.19 -44.14 19.61
C LYS A 283 -4.57 -43.59 19.95
N GLU A 284 -4.67 -42.32 20.33
CA GLU A 284 -5.96 -41.66 20.62
C GLU A 284 -6.62 -41.03 19.38
N GLN A 285 -5.86 -40.93 18.28
CA GLN A 285 -6.12 -40.60 16.87
C GLN A 285 -7.24 -39.61 16.46
N LEU A 286 -8.34 -39.43 17.18
CA LEU A 286 -9.54 -38.73 16.70
C LEU A 286 -10.33 -38.00 17.80
N GLY A 287 -9.94 -38.10 19.08
CA GLY A 287 -10.64 -37.46 20.20
C GLY A 287 -10.04 -36.15 20.69
N VAL A 288 -8.96 -35.66 20.06
CA VAL A 288 -8.23 -34.49 20.56
C VAL A 288 -9.06 -33.24 20.29
N ARG A 289 -9.46 -32.57 21.37
CA ARG A 289 -10.18 -31.29 21.41
C ARG A 289 -9.61 -30.23 20.45
N SER A 290 -8.29 -30.27 20.26
CA SER A 290 -7.56 -29.41 19.32
C SER A 290 -7.95 -29.62 17.86
N PHE A 291 -8.15 -30.87 17.43
CA PHE A 291 -8.60 -31.14 16.07
C PHE A 291 -10.04 -30.67 15.85
N ASP A 292 -10.91 -30.88 16.85
CA ASP A 292 -12.30 -30.44 16.80
C ASP A 292 -12.40 -28.90 16.68
N TYR A 293 -11.53 -28.18 17.39
CA TYR A 293 -11.40 -26.72 17.24
C TYR A 293 -10.93 -26.32 15.83
N ILE A 294 -9.85 -26.94 15.32
CA ILE A 294 -9.31 -26.63 13.99
C ILE A 294 -10.37 -26.88 12.91
N TRP A 295 -11.12 -27.98 13.02
CA TRP A 295 -12.13 -28.33 12.04
C TRP A 295 -13.38 -27.44 12.14
N ASN A 296 -13.98 -27.31 13.33
CA ASN A 296 -15.27 -26.61 13.46
C ASN A 296 -15.10 -25.09 13.49
N VAL A 297 -14.09 -24.57 14.18
CA VAL A 297 -13.87 -23.13 14.36
C VAL A 297 -12.90 -22.60 13.31
N ALA A 298 -11.71 -23.17 13.20
CA ALA A 298 -10.67 -22.58 12.35
C ALA A 298 -11.05 -22.63 10.86
N TRP A 299 -11.59 -23.75 10.39
CA TRP A 299 -12.00 -23.90 8.99
C TRP A 299 -13.24 -23.09 8.62
N TYR A 300 -14.32 -23.13 9.41
CA TYR A 300 -15.58 -22.49 9.02
C TYR A 300 -15.71 -21.05 9.49
N SER A 301 -15.45 -20.78 10.76
CA SER A 301 -15.69 -19.48 11.38
C SER A 301 -14.51 -18.53 11.20
N LEU A 302 -13.29 -18.98 11.51
CA LEU A 302 -12.11 -18.14 11.40
C LEU A 302 -11.74 -17.82 9.95
N THR A 303 -11.74 -18.79 9.03
CA THR A 303 -11.46 -18.46 7.61
C THR A 303 -12.50 -17.46 7.07
N GLY A 304 -13.77 -17.64 7.42
CA GLY A 304 -14.83 -16.70 7.06
C GLY A 304 -14.58 -15.30 7.60
N ALA A 305 -14.15 -15.20 8.85
CA ALA A 305 -13.82 -13.92 9.48
C ALA A 305 -12.59 -13.26 8.82
N LEU A 306 -11.58 -14.05 8.46
CA LEU A 306 -10.43 -13.57 7.70
C LEU A 306 -10.79 -13.10 6.29
N TYR A 307 -11.73 -13.78 5.63
CA TYR A 307 -12.27 -13.31 4.34
C TYR A 307 -13.07 -12.01 4.48
N ASP A 308 -13.87 -11.86 5.54
CA ASP A 308 -14.58 -10.62 5.83
C ASP A 308 -13.58 -9.47 6.08
N ALA A 309 -12.48 -9.75 6.78
CA ALA A 309 -11.38 -8.81 6.98
C ALA A 309 -10.68 -8.42 5.67
N SER A 310 -10.33 -9.40 4.82
CA SER A 310 -9.74 -9.15 3.51
C SER A 310 -10.68 -8.34 2.61
N ALA A 311 -11.98 -8.67 2.57
CA ALA A 311 -12.98 -7.93 1.83
C ALA A 311 -13.08 -6.47 2.31
N TYR A 312 -13.01 -6.24 3.62
CA TYR A 312 -12.97 -4.89 4.18
C TYR A 312 -11.72 -4.10 3.76
N PHE A 313 -10.52 -4.72 3.82
CA PHE A 313 -9.29 -4.08 3.37
C PHE A 313 -9.32 -3.77 1.87
N SER A 314 -9.87 -4.67 1.06
CA SER A 314 -10.06 -4.51 -0.38
C SER A 314 -11.03 -3.36 -0.72
N GLU A 315 -12.16 -3.27 -0.02
CA GLU A 315 -13.12 -2.16 -0.18
C GLU A 315 -12.46 -0.82 0.16
N ARG A 316 -11.69 -0.79 1.26
CA ARG A 316 -10.95 0.40 1.67
C ARG A 316 -9.89 0.80 0.64
N ALA A 317 -9.11 -0.15 0.15
CA ALA A 317 -8.11 0.11 -0.90
C ALA A 317 -8.76 0.69 -2.15
N THR A 318 -9.88 0.11 -2.57
CA THR A 318 -10.65 0.55 -3.74
C THR A 318 -11.22 1.95 -3.54
N SER A 319 -11.80 2.26 -2.37
CA SER A 319 -12.32 3.59 -2.05
C SER A 319 -11.23 4.66 -2.08
N GLN A 320 -10.05 4.38 -1.55
CA GLN A 320 -8.92 5.32 -1.59
C GLN A 320 -8.38 5.50 -3.02
N PHE A 321 -8.36 4.43 -3.81
CA PHE A 321 -7.95 4.47 -5.21
C PHE A 321 -8.89 5.35 -6.04
N ILE A 322 -10.21 5.18 -5.88
CA ILE A 322 -11.23 6.01 -6.54
C ILE A 322 -11.10 7.48 -6.12
N SER A 323 -10.88 7.75 -4.84
CA SER A 323 -10.65 9.12 -4.33
C SER A 323 -9.44 9.78 -5.00
N THR A 324 -8.32 9.06 -5.06
CA THR A 324 -7.08 9.53 -5.70
C THR A 324 -7.28 9.76 -7.20
N LEU A 325 -7.98 8.85 -7.88
CA LEU A 325 -8.30 8.95 -9.30
C LEU A 325 -9.17 10.20 -9.58
N ASN A 326 -10.20 10.43 -8.76
CA ASN A 326 -11.06 11.62 -8.88
C ASN A 326 -10.26 12.91 -8.68
N ALA A 327 -9.33 12.93 -7.72
CA ALA A 327 -8.46 14.08 -7.52
C ALA A 327 -7.60 14.33 -8.76
N GLN A 328 -6.94 13.30 -9.31
CA GLN A 328 -6.13 13.42 -10.51
C GLN A 328 -6.92 13.90 -11.74
N ILE A 329 -8.15 13.40 -11.94
CA ILE A 329 -9.04 13.87 -13.01
C ILE A 329 -9.34 15.36 -12.83
N ALA A 330 -9.73 15.79 -11.62
CA ALA A 330 -10.01 17.19 -11.34
C ALA A 330 -8.78 18.08 -11.60
N LEU A 331 -7.59 17.61 -11.23
CA LEU A 331 -6.32 18.30 -11.46
C LEU A 331 -6.00 18.44 -12.95
N ILE A 332 -6.22 17.40 -13.75
CA ILE A 332 -6.07 17.44 -15.21
C ILE A 332 -7.03 18.46 -15.82
N VAL A 333 -8.31 18.46 -15.40
CA VAL A 333 -9.30 19.42 -15.91
C VAL A 333 -8.88 20.87 -15.60
N ILE A 334 -8.44 21.16 -14.38
CA ILE A 334 -7.95 22.50 -14.00
C ILE A 334 -6.73 22.88 -14.85
N ALA A 335 -5.79 21.96 -15.05
CA ALA A 335 -4.61 22.20 -15.88
C ALA A 335 -5.00 22.51 -17.35
N TYR A 336 -5.99 21.81 -17.91
CA TYR A 336 -6.51 22.09 -19.26
C TYR A 336 -7.18 23.46 -19.34
N VAL A 337 -8.02 23.83 -18.37
CA VAL A 337 -8.66 25.15 -18.33
C VAL A 337 -7.61 26.26 -18.20
N ALA A 338 -6.59 26.08 -17.35
CA ALA A 338 -5.50 27.03 -17.20
C ALA A 338 -4.66 27.16 -18.49
N ALA A 339 -4.38 26.05 -19.18
CA ALA A 339 -3.66 26.05 -20.45
C ALA A 339 -4.47 26.73 -21.56
N ALA A 340 -5.79 26.49 -21.64
CA ALA A 340 -6.67 27.17 -22.56
C ALA A 340 -6.72 28.68 -22.28
N ALA A 341 -6.89 29.07 -21.01
CA ALA A 341 -6.88 30.47 -20.60
C ALA A 341 -5.55 31.15 -20.97
N TYR A 342 -4.41 30.50 -20.73
CA TYR A 342 -3.10 30.98 -21.15
C TYR A 342 -3.01 31.19 -22.67
N TYR A 343 -3.46 30.21 -23.44
CA TYR A 343 -3.45 30.29 -24.90
C TYR A 343 -4.27 31.47 -25.43
N PHE A 344 -5.50 31.64 -24.93
CA PHE A 344 -6.41 32.68 -25.41
C PHE A 344 -6.05 34.07 -24.91
N LEU A 345 -5.65 34.21 -23.64
CA LEU A 345 -5.41 35.52 -23.03
C LEU A 345 -4.03 36.10 -23.35
N LEU A 346 -3.01 35.26 -23.54
CA LEU A 346 -1.63 35.72 -23.70
C LEU A 346 -1.04 35.37 -25.05
N PHE A 347 -1.16 34.12 -25.48
CA PHE A 347 -0.49 33.66 -26.70
C PHE A 347 -1.16 34.19 -27.98
N ALA A 348 -2.49 34.23 -28.02
CA ALA A 348 -3.24 34.77 -29.15
C ALA A 348 -2.94 36.25 -29.44
N PRO A 349 -3.02 37.18 -28.46
CA PRO A 349 -2.68 38.59 -28.72
C PRO A 349 -1.20 38.77 -29.06
N PHE A 350 -0.30 38.01 -28.43
CA PHE A 350 1.13 38.08 -28.74
C PHE A 350 1.42 37.70 -30.20
N LYS A 351 0.82 36.62 -30.71
CA LYS A 351 0.92 36.25 -32.14
C LYS A 351 0.35 37.32 -33.06
N ALA A 352 -0.72 38.00 -32.66
CA ALA A 352 -1.29 39.08 -33.45
C ALA A 352 -0.31 40.25 -33.55
N LYS A 353 0.29 40.67 -32.43
CA LYS A 353 1.31 41.73 -32.38
C LYS A 353 2.57 41.38 -33.17
N LEU A 354 3.11 40.17 -33.01
CA LEU A 354 4.27 39.68 -33.78
C LEU A 354 4.03 39.69 -35.29
N ARG A 355 2.84 39.24 -35.73
CA ARG A 355 2.48 39.27 -37.16
C ARG A 355 2.42 40.70 -37.71
N PHE A 356 1.99 41.66 -36.89
CA PHE A 356 1.95 43.06 -37.29
C PHE A 356 3.37 43.65 -37.41
N GLU A 357 4.23 43.43 -36.42
CA GLU A 357 5.62 43.91 -36.45
C GLU A 357 6.43 43.29 -37.59
N LEU A 358 6.28 41.99 -37.85
CA LEU A 358 6.93 41.31 -38.99
C LEU A 358 6.51 41.90 -40.34
N ARG A 359 5.24 42.32 -40.49
CA ARG A 359 4.79 43.01 -41.71
C ARG A 359 5.44 44.37 -41.87
N GLN A 360 5.60 45.13 -40.78
CA GLN A 360 6.28 46.44 -40.82
C GLN A 360 7.75 46.31 -41.18
N VAL A 361 8.48 45.34 -40.60
CA VAL A 361 9.90 45.10 -40.94
C VAL A 361 10.05 44.70 -42.40
N ARG A 362 9.16 43.82 -42.92
CA ARG A 362 9.19 43.44 -44.32
C ARG A 362 8.90 44.61 -45.25
N ALA A 363 7.95 45.49 -44.92
CA ALA A 363 7.65 46.68 -45.71
C ALA A 363 8.79 47.71 -45.68
N GLY A 364 9.43 47.92 -44.54
CA GLY A 364 10.54 48.86 -44.38
C GLY A 364 11.87 48.39 -45.00
N ALA A 365 12.04 47.09 -45.27
CA ALA A 365 13.22 46.55 -45.94
C ALA A 365 13.17 46.66 -47.48
N CYS A 366 12.03 47.07 -48.05
CA CYS A 366 11.86 47.30 -49.49
C CYS A 366 12.00 48.78 -49.90
N VAL A 367 12.41 49.64 -48.97
CA VAL A 367 12.76 51.06 -49.20
C VAL A 367 14.25 51.20 -49.00
#